data_AF-A0A8X6XNX3-F1
#
_entry.id   AF-A0A8X6XNX3-F1
#
_cell.length_a   1.000
_cell.length_b   1.000
_cell.length_c   1.000
_cell.angle_alpha   90.00
_cell.angle_beta   90.00
_cell.angle_gamma   90.00
#
_symmetry.space_group_name_H-M   'P 1'
#
loop_
_entity.id
_entity.type
_entity.pdbx_description
1 polymer ?
#
loop_
_entity_poly.entity_id
_entity_poly.type
_entity_poly.pdbx_seq_one_letter_code
_entity_poly.pdbx_strand_id
1 'polypeptide(L)'
;MSSEASGTTSFSNETLPFKMKHLPDFVLRKLKEELKETPETKLKSLLELRKMLRDEQLTSGIDFQEDFLVQFLRHNKYDVGKAFSYIRNTFRLRRKYPLCLVSLPDEYILTKELTKMILVLPKRCPEGCTLVILRFGKE
;
A
#
# COMPACT_ATOMS: atom_id res chain seq x y z
N MET A 1 -25.56 -32.75 8.23
CA MET A 1 -24.82 -32.33 7.01
C MET A 1 -25.90 -31.76 6.10
N SER A 2 -26.00 -30.46 5.83
CA SER A 2 -24.94 -29.50 5.51
C SER A 2 -25.37 -28.09 5.95
N SER A 3 -24.41 -27.32 6.45
CA SER A 3 -24.54 -25.89 6.73
C SER A 3 -24.09 -25.14 5.49
N GLU A 4 -25.00 -24.42 4.84
CA GLU A 4 -24.65 -23.39 3.84
C GLU A 4 -24.77 -22.02 4.52
N ALA A 5 -23.64 -21.51 4.99
CA ALA A 5 -23.52 -20.12 5.39
C ALA A 5 -23.45 -19.24 4.14
N SER A 6 -24.60 -18.82 3.64
CA SER A 6 -24.70 -17.68 2.70
C SER A 6 -24.38 -16.39 3.46
N GLY A 7 -23.10 -16.08 3.57
CA GLY A 7 -22.62 -14.77 3.95
C GLY A 7 -22.75 -13.81 2.76
N THR A 8 -23.96 -13.38 2.46
CA THR A 8 -24.20 -12.33 1.46
C THR A 8 -23.75 -11.00 2.07
N THR A 9 -22.48 -10.65 1.86
CA THR A 9 -21.99 -9.28 2.13
C THR A 9 -22.75 -8.34 1.20
N SER A 10 -23.72 -7.61 1.74
CA SER A 10 -24.37 -6.51 1.03
C SER A 10 -23.29 -5.47 0.73
N PHE A 11 -22.86 -5.39 -0.52
CA PHE A 11 -22.10 -4.25 -0.98
C PHE A 11 -23.02 -3.04 -0.85
N SER A 12 -22.75 -2.15 0.11
CA SER A 12 -23.30 -0.81 0.04
C SER A 12 -22.82 -0.23 -1.29
N ASN A 13 -23.74 0.19 -2.15
CA ASN A 13 -23.43 0.81 -3.44
C ASN A 13 -22.76 2.20 -3.30
N GLU A 14 -22.36 2.58 -2.09
CA GLU A 14 -21.87 3.90 -1.75
C GLU A 14 -20.34 3.94 -1.82
N THR A 15 -19.84 4.56 -2.88
CA THR A 15 -18.41 4.81 -3.11
C THR A 15 -17.91 5.95 -2.21
N LEU A 16 -16.63 5.88 -1.80
CA LEU A 16 -15.99 6.91 -0.97
C LEU A 16 -15.23 7.94 -1.85
N PRO A 17 -15.02 9.19 -1.38
CA PRO A 17 -14.24 10.18 -2.11
C PRO A 17 -12.75 9.80 -2.19
N PHE A 18 -12.07 10.17 -3.29
CA PHE A 18 -10.64 9.87 -3.47
C PHE A 18 -9.75 10.48 -2.37
N LYS A 19 -9.98 11.75 -2.04
CA LYS A 19 -9.36 12.44 -0.90
C LYS A 19 -10.33 12.44 0.28
N MET A 20 -10.01 11.68 1.31
CA MET A 20 -10.78 11.65 2.56
C MET A 20 -10.20 12.68 3.53
N LYS A 21 -11.06 13.48 4.17
CA LYS A 21 -10.63 14.48 5.18
C LYS A 21 -10.27 13.83 6.52
N HIS A 22 -10.92 12.72 6.84
CA HIS A 22 -10.72 11.93 8.06
C HIS A 22 -10.84 10.44 7.71
N LEU A 23 -10.30 9.58 8.57
CA LEU A 23 -10.45 8.13 8.44
C LEU A 23 -11.82 7.70 8.95
N PRO A 24 -12.62 6.97 8.14
CA PRO A 24 -13.89 6.42 8.61
C PRO A 24 -13.71 5.40 9.73
N ASP A 25 -14.72 5.25 10.59
CA ASP A 25 -14.67 4.35 11.76
C ASP A 25 -14.37 2.89 11.39
N PHE A 26 -14.91 2.40 10.28
CA PHE A 26 -14.64 1.03 9.84
C PHE A 26 -13.16 0.82 9.50
N VAL A 27 -12.48 1.84 8.97
CA VAL A 27 -11.04 1.78 8.69
C VAL A 27 -10.27 1.75 10.00
N LEU A 28 -10.64 2.58 10.98
CA LEU A 28 -10.02 2.58 12.31
C LEU A 28 -10.17 1.21 13.00
N ARG A 29 -11.33 0.57 12.89
CA ARG A 29 -11.53 -0.81 13.36
C ARG A 29 -10.60 -1.80 12.67
N LYS A 30 -10.50 -1.77 11.33
CA LYS A 30 -9.57 -2.64 10.58
C LYS A 30 -8.11 -2.44 11.03
N LEU A 31 -7.66 -1.20 11.23
CA LEU A 31 -6.31 -0.92 11.73
C LEU A 31 -6.05 -1.61 13.09
N LYS A 32 -6.99 -1.50 14.02
CA LYS A 32 -6.86 -2.10 15.35
C LYS A 32 -6.99 -3.63 15.34
N GLU A 33 -8.00 -4.16 14.65
CA GLU A 33 -8.39 -5.57 14.73
C GLU A 33 -7.59 -6.45 13.76
N GLU A 34 -7.42 -6.00 12.51
CA GLU A 34 -6.74 -6.80 11.48
C GLU A 34 -5.23 -6.58 11.47
N LEU A 35 -4.78 -5.34 11.68
CA LEU A 35 -3.35 -4.98 11.63
C LEU A 35 -2.68 -4.92 13.00
N LYS A 36 -3.46 -4.93 14.10
CA LYS A 36 -2.95 -4.75 15.48
C LYS A 36 -2.17 -3.44 15.65
N GLU A 37 -2.58 -2.41 14.92
CA GLU A 37 -1.98 -1.08 14.97
C GLU A 37 -2.52 -0.30 16.18
N THR A 38 -1.64 -0.04 17.15
CA THR A 38 -1.84 0.90 18.25
C THR A 38 -0.68 1.89 18.27
N PRO A 39 -0.79 3.04 18.96
CA PRO A 39 0.33 3.97 19.09
C PRO A 39 1.61 3.30 19.63
N GLU A 40 1.47 2.39 20.58
CA GLU A 40 2.56 1.66 21.21
C GLU A 40 3.18 0.63 20.24
N THR A 41 2.36 -0.16 19.56
CA THR A 41 2.88 -1.15 18.58
C THR A 41 3.55 -0.45 17.40
N LYS A 42 3.00 0.69 16.97
CA LYS A 42 3.58 1.53 15.92
C LYS A 42 4.97 2.04 16.32
N LEU A 43 5.09 2.68 17.48
CA LEU A 43 6.35 3.21 17.98
C LEU A 43 7.40 2.11 18.14
N LYS A 44 7.04 1.01 18.81
CA LYS A 44 7.95 -0.12 19.05
C LYS A 44 8.45 -0.73 17.74
N SER A 45 7.54 -1.03 16.81
CA SER A 45 7.87 -1.68 15.54
C SER A 45 8.70 -0.79 14.63
N LEU A 46 8.46 0.53 14.65
CA LEU A 46 9.29 1.50 13.91
C LEU A 46 10.72 1.55 14.42
N LEU A 47 10.90 1.61 15.76
CA LEU A 47 12.22 1.62 16.37
C LEU A 47 13.00 0.34 16.03
N GLU A 48 12.33 -0.81 16.12
CA GLU A 48 12.91 -2.11 15.81
C GLU A 48 13.29 -2.21 14.33
N LEU A 49 12.38 -1.85 13.42
CA LEU A 49 12.63 -1.87 11.98
C LEU A 49 13.77 -0.93 11.58
N ARG A 50 13.81 0.29 12.15
CA ARG A 50 14.92 1.23 11.93
C ARG A 50 16.24 0.67 12.40
N LYS A 51 16.27 -0.05 13.53
CA LYS A 51 17.47 -0.72 14.01
C LYS A 51 17.97 -1.75 13.01
N MET A 52 17.09 -2.64 12.54
CA MET A 52 17.46 -3.66 11.54
C MET A 52 17.97 -3.03 10.23
N LEU A 53 17.39 -1.91 9.79
CA LEU A 53 17.80 -1.24 8.55
C LEU A 53 19.13 -0.50 8.66
N ARG A 54 19.55 -0.05 9.85
CA ARG A 54 20.86 0.57 10.04
C ARG A 54 22.01 -0.39 9.76
N ASP A 55 21.82 -1.67 10.09
CA ASP A 55 22.83 -2.71 9.91
C ASP A 55 22.76 -3.37 8.50
N GLU A 56 21.80 -2.95 7.67
CA GLU A 56 21.57 -3.53 6.34
C GLU A 56 22.33 -2.77 5.24
N GLN A 57 23.31 -3.45 4.64
CA GLN A 57 24.16 -2.90 3.57
C GLN A 57 23.35 -2.49 2.33
N LEU A 58 22.27 -3.20 2.00
CA LEU A 58 21.44 -2.89 0.83
C LEU A 58 20.77 -1.52 0.93
N THR A 59 20.52 -1.05 2.15
CA THR A 59 19.86 0.22 2.44
C THR A 59 20.78 1.23 3.12
N SER A 60 22.09 0.97 3.11
CA SER A 60 23.09 1.84 3.71
C SER A 60 23.04 3.24 3.08
N GLY A 61 23.13 4.27 3.93
CA GLY A 61 23.08 5.69 3.52
C GLY A 61 21.68 6.23 3.22
N ILE A 62 20.61 5.42 3.37
CA ILE A 62 19.23 5.88 3.17
C ILE A 62 18.62 6.31 4.50
N ASP A 63 18.14 7.55 4.59
CA ASP A 63 17.32 8.01 5.69
C ASP A 63 15.83 7.75 5.40
N PHE A 64 15.24 6.81 6.14
CA PHE A 64 13.86 6.40 5.95
C PHE A 64 12.89 7.27 6.74
N GLN A 65 12.04 7.98 5.99
CA GLN A 65 10.89 8.68 6.53
C GLN A 65 9.95 7.71 7.24
N GLU A 66 9.34 8.15 8.35
CA GLU A 66 8.46 7.30 9.16
C GLU A 66 7.28 6.78 8.32
N ASP A 67 6.60 7.65 7.59
CA ASP A 67 5.43 7.31 6.80
C ASP A 67 5.72 6.25 5.72
N PHE A 68 6.96 6.22 5.22
CA PHE A 68 7.41 5.18 4.31
C PHE A 68 7.50 3.83 5.02
N LEU A 69 8.16 3.77 6.18
CA LEU A 69 8.31 2.53 6.96
C LEU A 69 6.96 2.00 7.46
N VAL A 70 6.06 2.89 7.88
CA VAL A 70 4.71 2.53 8.33
C VAL A 70 3.94 1.80 7.24
N GLN A 71 4.12 2.13 5.96
CA GLN A 71 3.46 1.41 4.86
C GLN A 71 3.88 -0.06 4.81
N PHE A 72 5.17 -0.36 5.00
CA PHE A 72 5.66 -1.75 5.05
C PHE A 72 5.20 -2.47 6.31
N LEU A 73 5.16 -1.78 7.45
CA LEU A 73 4.64 -2.35 8.70
C LEU A 73 3.16 -2.71 8.55
N ARG A 74 2.32 -1.81 8.04
CA ARG A 74 0.90 -2.06 7.78
C ARG A 74 0.69 -3.23 6.81
N HIS A 75 1.43 -3.25 5.70
CA HIS A 75 1.37 -4.36 4.74
C HIS A 75 1.63 -5.72 5.39
N ASN A 76 2.52 -5.75 6.39
CA ASN A 76 2.92 -6.97 7.09
C ASN A 76 2.23 -7.13 8.46
N LYS A 77 1.12 -6.41 8.72
CA LYS A 77 0.38 -6.48 10.00
C LYS A 77 1.28 -6.31 11.24
N TYR A 78 2.21 -5.37 11.13
CA TYR A 78 3.23 -5.05 12.14
C TYR A 78 4.19 -6.19 12.49
N ASP A 79 4.32 -7.21 11.65
CA ASP A 79 5.42 -8.17 11.70
C ASP A 79 6.71 -7.52 11.15
N VAL A 80 7.59 -7.12 12.07
CA VAL A 80 8.83 -6.39 11.75
C VAL A 80 9.77 -7.21 10.87
N GLY A 81 9.89 -8.53 11.11
CA GLY A 81 10.77 -9.40 10.34
C GLY A 81 10.32 -9.55 8.89
N LYS A 82 9.01 -9.69 8.67
CA LYS A 82 8.43 -9.69 7.32
C LYS A 82 8.55 -8.33 6.65
N ALA A 83 8.29 -7.23 7.38
CA ALA A 83 8.46 -5.88 6.85
C ALA A 83 9.90 -5.62 6.39
N PHE A 84 10.89 -5.98 7.21
CA PHE A 84 12.31 -5.89 6.86
C PHE A 84 12.65 -6.69 5.59
N SER A 85 12.19 -7.94 5.52
CA SER A 85 12.39 -8.79 4.33
C SER A 85 11.76 -8.20 3.08
N TYR A 86 10.56 -7.61 3.20
CA TYR A 86 9.85 -6.96 2.10
C TYR A 86 10.55 -5.69 1.61
N ILE A 87 11.11 -4.88 2.52
CA ILE A 87 11.94 -3.72 2.16
C ILE A 87 13.16 -4.19 1.37
N ARG A 88 13.89 -5.21 1.84
CA ARG A 88 15.06 -5.74 1.12
C ARG A 88 14.69 -6.21 -0.29
N ASN A 89 13.59 -6.93 -0.42
CA ASN A 89 13.12 -7.40 -1.73
C ASN A 89 12.74 -6.25 -2.66
N THR A 90 12.09 -5.20 -2.13
CA THR A 90 11.81 -3.97 -2.87
C THR A 90 13.10 -3.35 -3.43
N PHE A 91 14.13 -3.17 -2.60
CA PHE A 91 15.40 -2.58 -3.03
C PHE A 91 16.18 -3.48 -4.00
N ARG A 92 16.14 -4.81 -3.82
CA ARG A 92 16.70 -5.77 -4.79
C ARG A 92 16.01 -5.65 -6.14
N LEU A 93 14.68 -5.56 -6.16
CA LEU A 93 13.89 -5.37 -7.38
C LEU A 93 14.29 -4.05 -8.06
N ARG A 94 14.42 -2.96 -7.29
CA ARG A 94 14.85 -1.65 -7.82
C ARG A 94 16.23 -1.71 -8.47
N ARG A 95 17.19 -2.37 -7.83
CA ARG A 95 18.56 -2.52 -8.38
C ARG A 95 18.59 -3.45 -9.60
N LYS A 96 17.77 -4.49 -9.61
CA LYS A 96 17.71 -5.49 -10.70
C LYS A 96 17.00 -4.95 -11.95
N TYR A 97 15.96 -4.15 -11.78
CA TYR A 97 15.15 -3.61 -12.87
C TYR A 97 14.97 -2.09 -12.74
N PRO A 98 16.06 -1.31 -12.87
CA PRO A 98 16.02 0.13 -12.65
C PRO A 98 15.04 0.82 -13.60
N LEU A 99 15.00 0.43 -14.87
CA LEU A 99 14.14 1.01 -15.91
C LEU A 99 12.63 0.90 -15.60
N CYS A 100 12.20 -0.14 -14.89
CA CYS A 100 10.79 -0.32 -14.54
C CYS A 100 10.30 0.65 -13.46
N LEU A 101 11.22 1.32 -12.76
CA LEU A 101 10.92 2.23 -11.64
C LEU A 101 11.47 3.65 -11.88
N VAL A 102 11.90 3.95 -13.11
CA VAL A 102 12.24 5.32 -13.51
C VAL A 102 10.95 6.14 -13.57
N SER A 103 10.98 7.33 -12.96
CA SER A 103 9.89 8.29 -13.08
C SER A 103 9.77 8.74 -14.54
N LEU A 104 8.58 8.61 -15.11
CA LEU A 104 8.27 9.19 -16.41
C LEU A 104 8.06 10.69 -16.23
N PRO A 105 8.64 11.55 -17.09
CA PRO A 105 8.34 12.98 -17.04
C PRO A 105 6.85 13.24 -17.32
N ASP A 106 6.28 14.25 -16.66
CA ASP A 106 4.85 14.55 -16.72
C ASP A 106 4.32 14.74 -18.15
N GLU A 107 5.15 15.30 -19.04
CA GLU A 107 4.84 15.44 -20.46
C GLU A 107 4.47 14.12 -21.12
N TYR A 108 5.16 13.02 -20.77
CA TYR A 108 4.85 11.68 -21.30
C TYR A 108 3.51 11.16 -20.78
N ILE A 109 3.14 11.50 -19.54
CA ILE A 109 1.87 11.06 -18.93
C ILE A 109 0.67 11.63 -19.70
N LEU A 110 0.77 12.86 -20.21
CA LEU A 110 -0.31 13.51 -20.94
C LEU A 110 -0.30 13.19 -22.44
N THR A 111 0.87 12.99 -23.03
CA THR A 111 1.03 12.87 -24.49
C THR A 111 1.03 11.44 -25.03
N LYS A 112 1.35 10.43 -24.22
CA LYS A 112 1.46 9.04 -24.70
C LYS A 112 0.15 8.29 -24.50
N GLU A 113 -0.42 7.71 -25.55
CA GLU A 113 -1.63 6.88 -25.45
C GLU A 113 -1.48 5.71 -24.45
N LEU A 114 -0.27 5.16 -24.32
CA LEU A 114 0.03 4.09 -23.36
C LEU A 114 -0.25 4.48 -21.90
N THR A 115 -0.16 5.76 -21.53
CA THR A 115 -0.48 6.19 -20.16
C THR A 115 -1.98 6.19 -19.89
N LYS A 116 -2.81 6.18 -20.94
CA LYS A 116 -4.27 6.05 -20.84
C LYS A 116 -4.73 4.61 -20.62
N MET A 117 -3.82 3.63 -20.63
CA MET A 117 -4.13 2.24 -20.28
C MET A 117 -4.50 2.10 -18.80
N ILE A 118 -3.95 2.93 -17.93
CA ILE A 118 -4.18 2.88 -16.48
C ILE A 118 -4.95 4.13 -16.07
N LEU A 119 -6.20 3.95 -15.64
CA LEU A 119 -7.03 5.04 -15.14
C LEU A 119 -7.30 4.84 -13.64
N VAL A 120 -6.83 5.77 -12.83
CA VAL A 120 -7.20 5.87 -11.42
C VAL A 120 -8.52 6.63 -11.30
N LEU A 121 -9.55 6.02 -10.73
CA LEU A 121 -10.85 6.66 -10.59
C LEU A 121 -10.85 7.70 -9.45
N PRO A 122 -11.64 8.78 -9.56
CA PRO A 122 -11.76 9.83 -8.54
C PRO A 122 -12.63 9.39 -7.34
N LYS A 123 -12.88 8.08 -7.21
CA LYS A 123 -13.62 7.46 -6.12
C LYS A 123 -12.90 6.21 -5.63
N ARG A 124 -13.18 5.86 -4.39
CA ARG A 124 -12.74 4.63 -3.73
C ARG A 124 -13.92 3.68 -3.63
N CYS A 125 -13.62 2.38 -3.55
CA CYS A 125 -14.65 1.39 -3.23
C CYS A 125 -15.17 1.61 -1.79
N PRO A 126 -16.28 0.97 -1.40
CA PRO A 126 -16.83 1.07 -0.03
C PRO A 126 -15.82 0.69 1.06
N GLU A 127 -14.85 -0.18 0.77
CA GLU A 127 -13.78 -0.55 1.71
C GLU A 127 -12.61 0.45 1.76
N GLY A 128 -12.63 1.51 0.95
CA GLY A 128 -11.57 2.53 0.89
C GLY A 128 -10.45 2.24 -0.11
N CYS A 129 -10.49 1.12 -0.84
CA CYS A 129 -9.49 0.81 -1.85
C CYS A 129 -9.56 1.76 -3.04
N THR A 130 -8.39 2.12 -3.58
CA THR A 130 -8.29 2.86 -4.84
C THR A 130 -8.79 1.99 -5.99
N LEU A 131 -9.70 2.53 -6.80
CA LEU A 131 -10.18 1.85 -8.01
C LEU A 131 -9.29 2.21 -9.20
N VAL A 132 -8.75 1.19 -9.86
CA VAL A 132 -7.89 1.32 -11.05
C VAL A 132 -8.50 0.52 -12.19
N ILE A 133 -8.73 1.16 -13.33
CA ILE A 133 -9.16 0.51 -14.56
C ILE A 133 -7.94 0.30 -15.45
N LEU A 134 -7.70 -0.95 -15.83
CA LEU A 134 -6.74 -1.32 -16.85
C LEU A 134 -7.49 -1.56 -18.17
N ARG A 135 -7.19 -0.76 -19.19
CA ARG A 135 -7.76 -0.91 -20.54
C ARG A 135 -6.71 -1.51 -21.46
N PHE A 136 -6.86 -2.79 -21.73
CA PHE A 136 -6.11 -3.47 -22.78
C PHE A 136 -6.95 -3.43 -24.08
N GLY A 137 -6.34 -3.08 -25.21
CA GLY A 137 -6.99 -3.13 -26.52
C GLY A 137 -8.05 -2.05 -26.75
N LYS A 138 -7.68 -0.77 -26.62
CA LYS A 138 -8.50 0.31 -27.15
C LYS A 138 -8.18 0.48 -28.63
N GLU A 139 -9.08 0.00 -29.50
CA GLU A 139 -9.26 0.57 -30.84
C GLU A 139 -9.89 1.97 -30.74
#